data_AF-A0A7S1JWS1-F1
#
_entry.id   AF-A0A7S1JWS1-F1
#
_cell.length_a   1.000
_cell.length_b   1.000
_cell.length_c   1.000
_cell.angle_alpha   90.00
_cell.angle_beta   90.00
_cell.angle_gamma   90.00
#
_symmetry.space_group_name_H-M   'P 1'
#
loop_
_entity.id
_entity.type
_entity.pdbx_description
1 polymer ?
#
loop_
_entity_poly.entity_id
_entity_poly.type
_entity_poly.pdbx_seq_one_letter_code
_entity_poly.pdbx_strand_id
1 'polypeptide(L)'
;FPPRPRPPPAFPSVSPAVQTLLDQLPVDDRPDYLPICPILQDVPRQPVVTIHGDNHSGFQLGHTYERPCLMQWLNSKGFSPMSKRTLTGSRVASNHEVLSRIEDWGREQSSCVFGMGVWVWVKMERQR
;
A
#
# COMPACT_ATOMS: atom_id res chain seq x y z
N PHE A 1 18.88 9.91 34.11
CA PHE A 1 18.51 8.90 33.10
C PHE A 1 18.58 9.55 31.73
N PRO A 2 19.31 8.99 30.75
CA PRO A 2 19.17 9.45 29.37
C PRO A 2 17.74 9.16 28.88
N PRO A 3 17.13 10.03 28.05
CA PRO A 3 15.83 9.73 27.46
C PRO A 3 15.95 8.44 26.64
N ARG A 4 14.96 7.53 26.77
CA ARG A 4 14.88 6.36 25.90
C ARG A 4 14.88 6.85 24.44
N PRO A 5 15.62 6.21 23.53
CA PRO A 5 15.49 6.49 22.10
C PRO A 5 14.01 6.43 21.72
N ARG A 6 13.49 7.48 21.10
CA ARG A 6 12.14 7.43 20.54
C ARG A 6 12.11 6.26 19.55
N PRO A 7 11.11 5.35 19.64
CA PRO A 7 10.97 4.33 18.62
C PRO A 7 10.91 5.03 17.26
N PRO A 8 11.53 4.46 16.21
CA PRO A 8 11.46 5.04 14.88
C PRO A 8 9.97 5.23 14.50
N PRO A 9 9.63 6.29 13.76
CA PRO A 9 8.25 6.51 13.34
C PRO A 9 7.77 5.26 12.60
N ALA A 10 6.70 4.65 13.11
CA ALA A 10 6.10 3.50 12.48
C ALA A 10 5.51 3.94 11.13
N PHE A 11 5.80 3.17 10.07
CA PHE A 11 5.12 3.37 8.80
C PHE A 11 3.66 2.99 8.99
N PRO A 12 2.70 3.88 8.69
CA PRO A 12 1.29 3.57 8.86
C PRO A 12 0.87 2.45 7.89
N SER A 13 -0.02 1.60 8.35
CA SER A 13 -0.68 0.57 7.56
C SER A 13 -2.17 0.88 7.46
N VAL A 14 -2.84 0.22 6.52
CA VAL A 14 -4.29 0.21 6.45
C VAL A 14 -4.89 -0.33 7.76
N SER A 15 -6.09 0.12 8.07
CA SER A 15 -6.83 -0.27 9.27
C SER A 15 -7.22 -1.76 9.22
N PRO A 16 -7.39 -2.43 10.37
CA PRO A 16 -7.72 -3.86 10.42
C PRO A 16 -9.00 -4.22 9.66
N ALA A 17 -9.99 -3.32 9.63
CA ALA A 17 -11.23 -3.51 8.89
C ALA A 17 -10.98 -3.58 7.38
N VAL A 18 -10.18 -2.65 6.85
CA VAL A 18 -9.83 -2.63 5.42
C VAL A 18 -8.91 -3.79 5.06
N GLN A 19 -8.00 -4.18 5.95
CA GLN A 19 -7.21 -5.40 5.78
C GLN A 19 -8.09 -6.64 5.65
N THR A 20 -9.09 -6.78 6.53
CA THR A 20 -10.05 -7.89 6.48
C THR A 20 -10.85 -7.89 5.17
N LEU A 21 -11.28 -6.72 4.69
CA LEU A 21 -11.98 -6.60 3.41
C LEU A 21 -11.10 -7.04 2.23
N LEU A 22 -9.83 -6.60 2.19
CA LEU A 22 -8.88 -7.04 1.17
C LEU A 22 -8.64 -8.55 1.24
N ASP A 23 -8.53 -9.13 2.44
CA ASP A 23 -8.30 -10.57 2.62
C ASP A 23 -9.49 -11.44 2.17
N GLN A 24 -10.71 -10.90 2.25
CA GLN A 24 -11.93 -11.60 1.83
C GLN A 24 -12.22 -11.45 0.33
N LEU A 25 -11.69 -10.41 -0.31
CA LEU A 25 -11.92 -10.11 -1.72
C LEU A 25 -10.83 -10.78 -2.59
N PRO A 26 -11.21 -11.69 -3.52
CA PRO A 26 -10.28 -12.22 -4.52
C PRO A 26 -9.56 -11.08 -5.25
N VAL A 27 -8.29 -11.27 -5.61
CA VAL A 27 -7.48 -10.22 -6.23
C VAL A 27 -8.12 -9.71 -7.53
N ASP A 28 -8.70 -10.60 -8.33
CA ASP A 28 -9.39 -10.26 -9.59
C ASP A 28 -10.70 -9.47 -9.40
N ASP A 29 -11.27 -9.49 -8.19
CA ASP A 29 -12.50 -8.77 -7.85
C ASP A 29 -12.20 -7.39 -7.21
N ARG A 30 -10.92 -7.05 -7.02
CA ARG A 30 -10.50 -5.76 -6.46
C ARG A 30 -10.65 -4.67 -7.53
N PRO A 31 -11.13 -3.47 -7.17
CA PRO A 31 -11.28 -2.41 -8.16
C PRO A 31 -9.94 -2.03 -8.82
N ASP A 32 -9.93 -1.94 -10.14
CA ASP A 32 -8.73 -1.63 -10.95
C ASP A 32 -8.08 -0.28 -10.63
N TYR A 33 -8.84 0.62 -9.99
CA TYR A 33 -8.33 1.93 -9.59
C TYR A 33 -7.55 1.89 -8.28
N LEU A 34 -7.58 0.77 -7.54
CA LEU A 34 -6.75 0.62 -6.36
C LEU A 34 -5.28 0.47 -6.77
N PRO A 35 -4.35 1.12 -6.04
CA PRO A 35 -2.95 1.06 -6.39
C PRO A 35 -2.40 -0.35 -6.16
N ILE A 36 -1.65 -0.86 -7.14
CA ILE A 36 -1.03 -2.19 -7.08
C ILE A 36 0.46 -2.04 -6.79
N CYS A 37 0.95 -2.79 -5.81
CA CYS A 37 2.38 -2.93 -5.59
C CYS A 37 2.98 -3.87 -6.65
N PRO A 38 4.02 -3.45 -7.40
CA PRO A 38 4.60 -4.26 -8.47
C PRO A 38 5.44 -5.45 -7.98
N ILE A 39 5.82 -5.51 -6.69
CA ILE A 39 6.49 -6.69 -6.12
C ILE A 39 5.46 -7.69 -5.61
N LEU A 40 4.48 -7.20 -4.85
CA LEU A 40 3.43 -8.01 -4.23
C LEU A 40 2.39 -8.50 -5.26
N GLN A 41 2.24 -7.77 -6.37
CA GLN A 41 1.17 -7.95 -7.37
C GLN A 41 -0.23 -7.83 -6.74
N ASP A 42 -0.34 -6.95 -5.73
CA ASP A 42 -1.57 -6.74 -4.99
C ASP A 42 -1.61 -5.34 -4.33
N VAL A 43 -2.77 -4.96 -3.79
CA VAL A 43 -2.99 -3.72 -3.04
C VAL A 43 -2.07 -3.70 -1.80
N PRO A 44 -1.21 -2.68 -1.64
CA PRO A 44 -0.30 -2.61 -0.51
C PRO A 44 -1.05 -2.26 0.79
N ARG A 45 -0.83 -3.04 1.83
CA ARG A 45 -1.34 -2.81 3.19
C ARG A 45 -0.49 -1.81 3.96
N GLN A 46 0.80 -1.72 3.66
CA GLN A 46 1.72 -0.73 4.23
C GLN A 46 2.42 0.03 3.10
N PRO A 47 1.70 0.97 2.45
CA PRO A 47 2.17 1.62 1.24
C PRO A 47 3.35 2.57 1.51
N VAL A 48 4.44 2.34 0.79
CA VAL A 48 5.64 3.18 0.82
C VAL A 48 6.05 3.59 -0.58
N VAL A 49 6.61 4.78 -0.71
CA VAL A 49 7.13 5.32 -1.97
C VAL A 49 8.64 5.49 -1.89
N THR A 50 9.33 5.10 -2.96
CA THR A 50 10.78 5.34 -3.08
C THR A 50 11.04 6.79 -3.47
N ILE A 51 12.10 7.41 -2.94
CA ILE A 51 12.48 8.79 -3.24
C ILE A 51 13.79 8.79 -4.05
N HIS A 52 13.71 9.28 -5.28
CA HIS A 52 14.84 9.45 -6.17
C HIS A 52 15.33 10.91 -6.17
N GLY A 53 16.56 11.15 -6.64
CA GLY A 53 17.13 12.50 -6.78
C GLY A 53 18.28 12.78 -5.82
N ASP A 54 19.17 13.68 -6.19
CA ASP A 54 20.25 14.16 -5.33
C ASP A 54 20.00 15.62 -4.92
N ASN A 55 20.87 16.16 -4.07
CA ASN A 55 20.72 17.52 -3.53
C ASN A 55 20.73 18.61 -4.63
N HIS A 56 21.06 18.29 -5.89
CA HIS A 56 21.10 19.23 -7.01
C HIS A 56 19.90 19.13 -7.96
N SER A 57 19.28 17.96 -8.10
CA SER A 57 18.22 17.70 -9.09
C SER A 57 16.80 17.69 -8.53
N GLY A 58 16.66 17.88 -7.21
CA GLY A 58 15.36 17.84 -6.52
C GLY A 58 14.90 16.41 -6.23
N PHE A 59 14.01 16.27 -5.23
CA PHE A 59 13.44 14.98 -4.86
C PHE A 59 12.32 14.60 -5.84
N GLN A 60 12.44 13.42 -6.44
CA GLN A 60 11.44 12.84 -7.32
C GLN A 60 10.83 11.61 -6.64
N LEU A 61 9.51 11.58 -6.50
CA LEU A 61 8.80 10.38 -6.05
C LEU A 61 8.89 9.28 -7.11
N GLY A 62 9.16 8.06 -6.66
CA GLY A 62 9.15 6.85 -7.47
C GLY A 62 7.84 6.09 -7.34
N HIS A 63 7.92 4.77 -7.39
CA HIS A 63 6.75 3.91 -7.33
C HIS A 63 6.35 3.59 -5.89
N THR A 64 5.08 3.23 -5.72
CA THR A 64 4.54 2.74 -4.45
C THR A 64 4.72 1.23 -4.34
N TYR A 65 5.07 0.76 -3.16
CA TYR A 65 5.30 -0.63 -2.85
C TYR A 65 4.69 -1.02 -1.50
N GLU A 66 4.49 -2.32 -1.30
CA GLU A 66 4.31 -2.91 0.02
C GLU A 66 5.64 -2.89 0.77
N ARG A 67 5.65 -2.28 1.96
CA ARG A 67 6.89 -2.06 2.73
C ARG A 67 7.72 -3.32 2.99
N PRO A 68 7.20 -4.42 3.58
CA PRO A 68 7.98 -5.63 3.82
C PRO A 68 8.60 -6.18 2.54
N CYS A 69 7.85 -6.20 1.43
CA CYS A 69 8.35 -6.66 0.13
C CYS A 69 9.49 -5.78 -0.38
N LEU A 70 9.33 -4.46 -0.32
CA LEU A 70 10.38 -3.53 -0.73
C LEU A 70 11.62 -3.64 0.16
N MET A 71 11.45 -3.73 1.48
CA MET A 71 12.59 -3.86 2.41
C MET A 71 13.38 -5.15 2.15
N GLN A 72 12.69 -6.27 1.95
CA GLN A 72 13.33 -7.53 1.58
C GLN A 72 14.09 -7.41 0.26
N TRP A 73 13.50 -6.77 -0.75
CA TRP A 73 14.16 -6.51 -2.02
C TRP A 73 15.41 -5.65 -1.86
N LEU A 74 15.31 -4.53 -1.14
CA LEU A 74 16.43 -3.61 -0.94
C LEU A 74 17.58 -4.25 -0.16
N ASN A 75 17.27 -5.07 0.84
CA ASN A 75 18.28 -5.84 1.58
C ASN A 75 19.06 -6.81 0.67
N SER A 76 18.44 -7.31 -0.40
CA SER A 76 19.08 -8.21 -1.36
C SER A 76 19.78 -7.50 -2.51
N LYS A 77 19.21 -6.40 -3.01
CA LYS A 77 19.58 -5.79 -4.30
C LYS A 77 20.16 -4.38 -4.20
N GLY A 78 19.73 -3.57 -3.23
CA GLY A 78 20.17 -2.18 -3.06
C GLY A 78 19.63 -1.15 -4.06
N PHE A 79 18.67 -1.52 -4.92
CA PHE A 79 18.08 -0.61 -5.92
C PHE A 79 16.56 -0.78 -6.05
N SER A 80 15.88 0.23 -6.59
CA SER A 80 14.44 0.22 -6.86
C SER A 80 14.05 -0.87 -7.88
N PRO A 81 13.05 -1.74 -7.60
CA PRO A 81 12.64 -2.80 -8.52
C PRO A 81 12.26 -2.30 -9.91
N MET A 82 11.50 -1.19 -9.97
CA MET A 82 10.96 -0.66 -11.23
C MET A 82 11.98 0.22 -11.97
N SER A 83 12.55 1.19 -11.27
CA SER A 83 13.41 2.20 -11.91
C SER A 83 14.88 1.80 -12.00
N LYS A 84 15.28 0.69 -11.35
CA LYS A 84 16.68 0.22 -11.22
C LYS A 84 17.65 1.26 -10.65
N ARG A 85 17.14 2.38 -10.11
CA ARG A 85 17.94 3.43 -9.47
C ARG A 85 18.37 2.95 -8.08
N THR A 86 19.64 3.13 -7.74
CA THR A 86 20.17 2.83 -6.41
C THR A 86 19.46 3.64 -5.34
N LEU A 87 19.06 2.97 -4.25
CA LEU A 87 18.40 3.61 -3.11
C LEU A 87 19.33 3.52 -1.91
N THR A 88 20.01 4.61 -1.57
CA THR A 88 20.71 4.73 -0.30
C THR A 88 19.70 4.86 0.84
N GLY A 89 19.97 4.20 1.98
CA GLY A 89 19.02 3.69 3.00
C GLY A 89 18.00 4.63 3.67
N SER A 90 17.84 5.87 3.23
CA SER A 90 16.83 6.83 3.74
C SER A 90 15.83 7.28 2.67
N ARG A 91 15.78 6.61 1.53
CA ARG A 91 14.98 6.99 0.35
C ARG A 91 13.64 6.28 0.26
N VAL A 92 13.01 5.98 1.39
CA VAL A 92 11.67 5.39 1.42
C VAL A 92 10.83 6.18 2.42
N ALA A 93 9.68 6.66 1.97
CA ALA A 93 8.70 7.37 2.80
C ALA A 93 7.35 6.67 2.74
N SER A 94 6.54 6.87 3.77
CA SER A 94 5.14 6.44 3.77
C SER A 94 4.39 7.14 2.63
N ASN A 95 3.63 6.38 1.84
CA ASN A 95 2.76 6.99 0.84
C ASN A 95 1.37 7.23 1.46
N HIS A 96 1.21 8.37 2.13
CA HIS A 96 -0.03 8.73 2.80
C HIS A 96 -1.20 8.95 1.83
N GLU A 97 -0.95 9.39 0.60
CA GLU A 97 -2.00 9.56 -0.41
C GLU A 97 -2.60 8.21 -0.81
N VAL A 98 -1.73 7.23 -1.11
CA VAL A 98 -2.17 5.86 -1.41
C VAL A 98 -2.86 5.23 -0.21
N LEU A 99 -2.31 5.41 1.00
CA LEU A 99 -2.94 4.91 2.21
C LEU A 99 -4.37 5.45 2.37
N SER A 100 -4.56 6.76 2.26
CA SER A 100 -5.86 7.39 2.37
C SER A 100 -6.84 6.86 1.33
N ARG A 101 -6.39 6.67 0.08
CA ARG A 101 -7.23 6.14 -1.00
C ARG A 101 -7.72 4.72 -0.73
N ILE A 102 -6.87 3.85 -0.18
CA ILE A 102 -7.26 2.48 0.19
C ILE A 102 -8.24 2.51 1.38
N GLU A 103 -8.01 3.41 2.33
CA GLU A 103 -8.90 3.60 3.48
C GLU A 103 -10.27 4.17 3.10
N ASP A 104 -10.33 5.12 2.16
CA ASP A 104 -11.56 5.68 1.62
C ASP A 104 -12.40 4.59 0.95
N TRP A 105 -11.78 3.78 0.09
CA TRP A 105 -12.44 2.62 -0.51
C TRP A 105 -13.01 1.68 0.56
N GLY A 106 -12.22 1.34 1.59
CA GLY A 106 -12.68 0.46 2.66
C GLY A 106 -13.85 1.04 3.48
N ARG A 107 -13.87 2.37 3.68
CA ARG A 107 -15.01 3.08 4.29
C ARG A 107 -16.25 3.01 3.40
N GLU A 108 -16.11 3.21 2.10
CA GLU A 108 -17.22 3.12 1.13
C GLU A 108 -17.84 1.73 1.13
N GLN A 109 -17.00 0.68 1.08
CA GLN A 109 -17.50 -0.71 1.16
C GLN A 109 -18.25 -0.95 2.46
N SER A 110 -17.74 -0.45 3.58
CA SER A 110 -18.40 -0.58 4.88
C SER A 110 -19.73 0.18 4.95
N SER A 111 -19.82 1.36 4.33
CA SER A 111 -21.03 2.19 4.28
C SER A 111 -22.12 1.55 3.40
N CYS A 112 -21.73 0.99 2.24
CA CYS A 112 -22.66 0.29 1.34
C CYS A 112 -23.25 -0.97 2.00
N VAL A 113 -22.46 -1.70 2.80
CA VAL A 113 -22.90 -2.94 3.50
C VAL A 113 -23.96 -2.65 4.58
N PHE A 114 -23.99 -1.45 5.17
CA PHE A 114 -25.04 -1.06 6.14
C PHE A 114 -26.31 -0.48 5.48
N GLY A 115 -26.24 -0.05 4.22
CA GLY A 115 -27.39 0.50 3.48
C GLY A 115 -28.17 -0.51 2.64
N MET A 116 -27.52 -1.57 2.16
CA MET A 116 -28.15 -2.68 1.44
C MET A 116 -27.39 -3.97 1.75
N GLY A 117 -28.13 -5.02 2.10
CA GLY A 117 -27.58 -6.29 2.58
C GLY A 117 -26.41 -6.80 1.75
N VAL A 118 -25.31 -7.07 2.46
CA VAL A 118 -24.37 -8.18 2.26
C VAL A 118 -24.29 -8.66 0.81
N TRP A 119 -23.22 -8.34 0.07
CA TRP A 119 -22.43 -9.22 -0.83
C TRP A 119 -23.10 -10.35 -1.66
N VAL A 120 -24.42 -10.41 -1.75
CA VAL A 120 -25.24 -11.51 -2.28
C VAL A 120 -25.68 -11.20 -3.70
N TRP A 121 -25.63 -9.94 -4.15
CA TRP A 121 -26.06 -9.59 -5.49
C TRP A 121 -24.99 -9.82 -6.57
N VAL A 122 -23.70 -9.66 -6.28
CA VAL A 122 -22.63 -9.85 -7.30
C VAL A 122 -22.50 -11.31 -7.75
N LYS A 123 -22.93 -12.28 -6.93
CA LYS A 123 -22.85 -13.70 -7.28
C LYS A 123 -24.14 -14.29 -7.88
N MET A 124 -25.28 -13.59 -7.82
CA MET A 124 -26.56 -14.16 -8.25
C MET A 124 -26.94 -13.85 -9.71
N GLU A 125 -26.32 -12.86 -10.36
CA GLU A 125 -26.67 -12.50 -11.74
C GLU A 125 -25.90 -13.30 -12.82
N ARG A 126 -24.78 -13.96 -12.48
CA ARG A 126 -23.94 -14.66 -13.47
C ARG A 126 -24.31 -16.14 -13.69
N GLN A 127 -25.52 -16.54 -13.29
CA GLN A 127 -26.04 -17.91 -13.39
C GLN A 127 -27.53 -17.95 -13.82
N ARG A 128 -28.03 -16.95 -14.57
CA ARG A 128 -29.32 -17.04 -15.25
C ARG A 128 -29.20 -16.67 -16.72
#